data_AF-A0A0W8FSF7-F1
#
_entry.id   AF-A0A0W8FSF7-F1
#
_cell.length_a   1.000
_cell.length_b   1.000
_cell.length_c   1.000
_cell.angle_alpha   90.00
_cell.angle_beta   90.00
_cell.angle_gamma   90.00
#
_symmetry.space_group_name_H-M   'P 1'
#
loop_
_entity.id
_entity.type
_entity.pdbx_description
1 polymer ?
#
loop_
_entity_poly.entity_id
_entity_poly.type
_entity_poly.pdbx_seq_one_letter_code
_entity_poly.pdbx_strand_id
1 'polypeptide(L)'
;MKAAFLDKDGQEKIMIMGCYGIGIGRTMAASIEQSHDENGIIWPMALAPYQVIITPVNVNEEEVMKSAEGIYKSMLDDNIEVIFDDRDERAGVKFKDADLIGVPLRVVVGQKNLVHGKVELKIRKTGENKLYALEEIVQQVKQIIDQELQYSE
;
A
#
# COMPACT_ATOMS: atom_id res chain seq x y z
N MET A 1 -22.65 -14.58 36.32
CA MET A 1 -22.93 -15.70 35.40
C MET A 1 -22.09 -16.89 35.84
N LYS A 2 -22.65 -18.11 35.86
CA LYS A 2 -21.96 -19.36 36.23
C LYS A 2 -21.90 -20.26 34.98
N ALA A 3 -20.76 -20.29 34.29
CA ALA A 3 -20.57 -21.09 33.08
C ALA A 3 -20.13 -22.52 33.46
N ALA A 4 -21.11 -23.39 33.64
CA ALA A 4 -20.92 -24.79 34.02
C ALA A 4 -21.56 -25.75 33.00
N PHE A 5 -21.03 -26.96 32.90
CA PHE A 5 -21.57 -28.06 32.11
C PHE A 5 -21.59 -29.35 32.94
N LEU A 6 -22.44 -30.32 32.56
CA LEU A 6 -22.40 -31.66 33.14
C LEU A 6 -21.42 -32.52 32.33
N ASP A 7 -20.50 -33.20 33.02
CA ASP A 7 -19.65 -34.18 32.36
C ASP A 7 -20.38 -35.52 32.12
N LYS A 8 -19.67 -36.48 31.54
CA LYS A 8 -20.21 -37.82 31.22
C LYS A 8 -20.76 -38.59 32.44
N ASP A 9 -20.33 -38.22 33.64
CA ASP A 9 -20.73 -38.85 34.90
C ASP A 9 -21.84 -38.05 35.60
N GLY A 10 -22.40 -37.03 34.93
CA GLY A 10 -23.44 -36.16 35.47
C GLY A 10 -22.93 -35.20 36.54
N GLN A 11 -21.62 -34.98 36.63
CA GLN A 11 -21.03 -34.04 37.59
C GLN A 11 -20.90 -32.65 36.98
N GLU A 12 -21.29 -31.63 37.74
CA GLU A 12 -21.14 -30.23 37.34
C GLU A 12 -19.66 -29.83 37.32
N LYS A 13 -19.17 -29.40 36.16
CA LYS A 13 -17.81 -28.89 35.96
C LYS A 13 -17.84 -27.47 35.38
N ILE A 14 -16.85 -26.68 35.79
CA ILE A 14 -16.63 -25.34 35.25
C ILE A 14 -15.95 -25.44 33.88
N MET A 15 -16.40 -24.64 32.92
CA MET A 15 -15.75 -24.57 31.61
C MET A 15 -14.35 -23.94 31.74
N ILE A 16 -13.34 -24.56 31.10
CA ILE A 16 -12.05 -23.90 30.88
C ILE A 16 -12.22 -22.95 29.70
N MET A 17 -12.04 -21.66 29.93
CA MET A 17 -12.17 -20.61 28.92
C MET A 17 -10.84 -19.88 28.73
N GLY A 18 -10.58 -19.43 27.51
CA GLY A 18 -9.48 -18.53 27.17
C GLY A 18 -10.02 -17.23 26.58
N CYS A 19 -9.33 -16.12 26.84
CA CYS A 19 -9.58 -14.85 26.17
C CYS A 19 -8.27 -14.37 25.54
N TYR A 20 -8.31 -14.07 24.25
CA TYR A 20 -7.18 -13.51 23.51
C TYR A 20 -7.65 -12.24 22.82
N GLY A 21 -6.86 -11.18 22.95
CA GLY A 21 -7.12 -9.91 22.30
C GLY A 21 -5.89 -9.45 21.55
N ILE A 22 -6.03 -9.27 20.24
CA ILE A 22 -5.01 -8.61 19.42
C ILE A 22 -5.29 -7.11 19.53
N GLY A 23 -4.35 -6.36 20.09
CA GLY A 23 -4.48 -4.92 20.20
C GLY A 23 -4.22 -4.25 18.87
N ILE A 24 -5.20 -4.20 17.97
CA ILE A 24 -5.06 -3.69 16.58
C ILE A 24 -4.34 -2.34 16.54
N GLY A 25 -4.74 -1.38 17.39
CA GLY A 25 -4.07 -0.08 17.46
C GLY A 25 -2.61 -0.14 17.93
N ARG A 26 -2.28 -1.06 18.85
CA ARG A 26 -0.91 -1.32 19.28
C ARG A 26 -0.09 -2.01 18.18
N THR A 27 -0.70 -2.92 17.43
CA THR A 27 -0.05 -3.58 16.28
C THR A 27 0.30 -2.55 15.20
N MET A 28 -0.62 -1.66 14.87
CA MET A 28 -0.37 -0.56 13.93
C MET A 28 0.76 0.36 14.42
N ALA A 29 0.69 0.82 15.67
CA ALA A 29 1.72 1.69 16.25
C ALA A 29 3.10 1.02 16.27
N ALA A 30 3.16 -0.26 16.69
CA ALA A 30 4.41 -1.02 16.70
C ALA A 30 4.96 -1.24 15.28
N SER A 31 4.09 -1.47 14.28
CA SER A 31 4.54 -1.58 12.89
C SER A 31 5.20 -0.30 12.39
N ILE A 32 4.63 0.87 12.71
CA ILE A 32 5.22 2.17 12.33
C ILE A 32 6.54 2.40 13.08
N GLU A 33 6.57 2.17 14.39
CA GLU A 33 7.77 2.35 15.22
C GLU A 33 8.93 1.50 14.70
N GLN A 34 8.65 0.26 14.30
CA GLN A 34 9.65 -0.66 13.76
C GLN A 34 9.98 -0.43 12.28
N SER A 35 9.18 0.33 11.53
CA SER A 35 9.34 0.55 10.09
C SER A 35 9.03 2.00 9.72
N HIS A 36 10.03 2.85 9.87
CA HIS A 36 10.01 4.25 9.49
C HIS A 36 11.42 4.73 9.12
N ASP A 37 11.51 5.89 8.49
CA ASP A 37 12.75 6.63 8.28
C ASP A 37 12.55 8.13 8.55
N GLU A 38 13.54 8.95 8.22
CA GLU A 38 13.47 10.41 8.37
C GLU A 38 12.37 11.09 7.54
N ASN A 39 11.85 10.41 6.52
CA ASN A 39 10.82 10.92 5.61
C ASN A 39 9.41 10.49 6.02
N GLY A 40 9.25 9.49 6.91
CA GLY A 40 7.96 9.09 7.45
C GLY A 40 7.80 7.58 7.57
N ILE A 41 6.54 7.13 7.43
CA ILE A 41 6.16 5.73 7.65
C ILE A 41 6.67 4.86 6.50
N ILE A 42 7.06 3.62 6.79
CA ILE A 42 7.26 2.56 5.79
C ILE A 42 6.27 1.44 6.11
N TRP A 43 5.15 1.39 5.39
CA TRP A 43 4.15 0.35 5.61
C TRP A 43 4.59 -1.00 5.03
N PRO A 44 4.40 -2.11 5.77
CA PRO A 44 4.33 -3.44 5.18
C PRO A 44 3.19 -3.50 4.16
N MET A 45 3.38 -4.22 3.04
CA MET A 45 2.40 -4.30 1.95
C MET A 45 0.99 -4.71 2.43
N ALA A 46 0.91 -5.65 3.38
CA ALA A 46 -0.34 -6.16 3.92
C ALA A 46 -1.06 -5.21 4.91
N LEU A 47 -0.36 -4.20 5.44
CA LEU A 47 -0.91 -3.26 6.42
C LEU A 47 -1.11 -1.85 5.84
N ALA A 48 -0.59 -1.59 4.65
CA ALA A 48 -0.68 -0.29 4.01
C ALA A 48 -2.14 0.07 3.71
N PRO A 49 -2.60 1.31 3.94
CA PRO A 49 -3.95 1.74 3.57
C PRO A 49 -4.23 1.68 2.07
N TYR A 50 -3.18 1.86 1.27
CA TYR A 50 -3.14 1.66 -0.16
C TYR A 50 -1.78 1.06 -0.50
N GLN A 51 -1.73 0.18 -1.48
CA GLN A 51 -0.50 -0.44 -1.96
C GLN A 51 0.28 0.50 -2.89
N VAL A 52 -0.45 1.29 -3.68
CA VAL A 52 0.11 2.14 -4.74
C VAL A 52 -0.44 3.56 -4.66
N ILE A 53 0.42 4.56 -4.87
CA ILE A 53 0.02 5.94 -5.14
C ILE A 53 0.47 6.34 -6.54
N ILE A 54 -0.47 6.80 -7.36
CA ILE A 54 -0.18 7.38 -8.67
C ILE A 54 -0.04 8.88 -8.51
N THR A 55 1.08 9.43 -8.98
CA THR A 55 1.42 10.84 -8.86
C THR A 55 1.69 11.45 -10.24
N PRO A 56 0.67 12.05 -10.87
CA PRO A 56 0.86 12.95 -12.01
C PRO A 56 1.69 14.17 -11.59
N VAL A 57 2.79 14.41 -12.30
CA VAL A 57 3.74 15.51 -12.02
C VAL A 57 3.11 16.87 -12.31
N ASN A 58 2.34 16.97 -13.39
CA ASN A 58 1.61 18.18 -13.80
C ASN A 58 0.18 17.80 -14.20
N VAL A 59 -0.80 18.22 -13.40
CA VAL A 59 -2.21 17.88 -13.60
C VAL A 59 -2.87 18.70 -14.72
N ASN A 60 -2.23 19.79 -15.14
CA ASN A 60 -2.71 20.63 -16.23
C ASN A 60 -2.32 20.08 -17.61
N GLU A 61 -1.52 19.01 -17.67
CA GLU A 61 -1.14 18.34 -18.91
C GLU A 61 -2.08 17.17 -19.20
N GLU A 62 -2.88 17.30 -20.26
CA GLU A 62 -3.91 16.33 -20.62
C GLU A 62 -3.34 14.92 -20.87
N GLU A 63 -2.22 14.79 -21.59
CA GLU A 63 -1.59 13.50 -21.86
C GLU A 63 -1.07 12.81 -20.59
N VAL A 64 -0.55 13.59 -19.64
CA VAL A 64 -0.09 13.09 -18.33
C VAL A 64 -1.28 12.56 -17.53
N MET A 65 -2.35 13.36 -17.43
CA MET A 65 -3.55 12.96 -16.71
C MET A 65 -4.23 11.74 -17.33
N LYS A 66 -4.43 11.74 -18.64
CA LYS A 66 -5.02 10.62 -19.37
C LYS A 66 -4.24 9.32 -19.19
N SER A 67 -2.91 9.39 -19.24
CA SER A 67 -2.06 8.21 -19.00
C SER A 67 -2.15 7.73 -17.56
N ALA A 68 -2.14 8.66 -16.60
CA ALA A 68 -2.23 8.33 -15.19
C ALA A 68 -3.61 7.73 -14.82
N GLU A 69 -4.71 8.27 -15.35
CA GLU A 69 -6.06 7.72 -15.21
C GLU A 69 -6.19 6.34 -15.85
N GLY A 70 -5.55 6.12 -17.00
CA GLY A 70 -5.49 4.81 -17.65
C GLY A 70 -4.81 3.75 -16.78
N ILE A 71 -3.67 4.10 -16.18
CA ILE A 71 -2.98 3.23 -15.21
C ILE A 71 -3.87 2.98 -13.99
N TYR A 72 -4.47 4.04 -13.42
CA TYR A 72 -5.33 3.96 -12.26
C TYR A 72 -6.48 2.97 -12.48
N LYS A 73 -7.20 3.11 -13.59
CA LYS A 73 -8.28 2.20 -13.94
C LYS A 73 -7.80 0.77 -14.13
N SER A 74 -6.68 0.57 -14.83
CA SER A 74 -6.11 -0.77 -15.06
C SER A 74 -5.72 -1.46 -13.75
N MET A 75 -5.18 -0.69 -12.78
CA MET A 75 -4.87 -1.21 -11.44
C MET A 75 -6.14 -1.57 -10.65
N LEU A 76 -7.18 -0.75 -10.73
CA LEU A 76 -8.47 -1.06 -10.09
C LEU A 76 -9.10 -2.32 -10.69
N ASP A 77 -9.07 -2.49 -12.01
CA ASP A 77 -9.57 -3.68 -12.70
C ASP A 77 -8.81 -4.95 -12.27
N ASP A 78 -7.55 -4.82 -11.84
CA ASP A 78 -6.72 -5.87 -11.27
C ASP A 78 -6.86 -6.05 -9.74
N ASN A 79 -7.80 -5.35 -9.09
CA ASN A 79 -8.01 -5.31 -7.63
C ASN A 79 -6.81 -4.82 -6.82
N ILE A 80 -5.97 -3.96 -7.39
CA ILE A 80 -4.87 -3.32 -6.68
C ILE A 80 -5.41 -2.12 -5.90
N GLU A 81 -5.05 -2.00 -4.62
CA GLU A 81 -5.44 -0.87 -3.79
C GLU A 81 -4.59 0.36 -4.15
N VAL A 82 -5.18 1.26 -4.93
CA VAL A 82 -4.48 2.42 -5.49
C VAL A 82 -5.15 3.75 -5.10
N ILE A 83 -4.35 4.74 -4.75
CA ILE A 83 -4.76 6.13 -4.56
C ILE A 83 -4.18 7.02 -5.67
N PHE A 84 -4.95 8.02 -6.08
CA PHE A 84 -4.60 8.96 -7.14
C PHE A 84 -4.37 10.36 -6.57
N ASP A 85 -3.17 10.94 -6.77
CA ASP A 85 -2.82 12.29 -6.29
C ASP A 85 -2.98 13.35 -7.40
N ASP A 86 -4.23 13.72 -7.66
CA ASP A 86 -4.66 14.73 -8.64
C ASP A 86 -4.59 16.18 -8.14
N ARG A 87 -4.02 16.41 -6.94
CA ARG A 87 -3.91 17.76 -6.38
C ARG A 87 -3.12 18.69 -7.30
N ASP A 88 -3.54 19.94 -7.46
CA ASP A 88 -2.78 20.96 -8.20
C ASP A 88 -1.66 21.54 -7.33
N GLU A 89 -0.69 20.68 -7.00
CA GLU A 89 0.44 20.99 -6.13
C GLU A 89 1.76 20.66 -6.84
N ARG A 90 2.84 21.29 -6.39
CA ARG A 90 4.18 21.03 -6.95
C ARG A 90 4.58 19.57 -6.69
N ALA A 91 5.23 18.94 -7.67
CA ALA A 91 5.68 17.55 -7.57
C ALA A 91 6.50 17.26 -6.30
N GLY A 92 7.36 18.18 -5.86
CA GLY A 92 8.12 18.02 -4.62
C GLY A 92 7.25 17.95 -3.36
N VAL A 93 6.12 18.66 -3.32
CA VAL A 93 5.14 18.59 -2.22
C VAL A 93 4.45 17.22 -2.26
N LYS A 94 3.95 16.82 -3.42
CA LYS A 94 3.32 15.50 -3.61
C LYS A 94 4.25 14.35 -3.19
N PHE A 95 5.51 14.41 -3.60
CA PHE A 95 6.49 13.37 -3.26
C PHE A 95 6.77 13.30 -1.77
N LYS A 96 6.92 14.47 -1.12
CA LYS A 96 7.13 14.52 0.32
C LYS A 96 5.93 13.99 1.09
N ASP A 97 4.72 14.37 0.69
CA ASP A 97 3.49 13.87 1.29
C ASP A 97 3.35 12.36 1.10
N ALA A 98 3.60 11.85 -0.11
CA ALA A 98 3.57 10.42 -0.43
C ALA A 98 4.59 9.62 0.42
N ASP A 99 5.80 10.16 0.60
CA ASP A 99 6.84 9.53 1.42
C ASP A 99 6.48 9.58 2.92
N LEU A 100 5.80 10.65 3.36
CA LEU A 100 5.33 10.83 4.73
C LEU A 100 4.22 9.85 5.11
N ILE A 101 3.21 9.70 4.25
CA ILE A 101 2.10 8.76 4.47
C ILE A 101 2.56 7.29 4.33
N GLY A 102 3.65 7.05 3.60
CA GLY A 102 4.35 5.78 3.56
C GLY A 102 3.80 4.73 2.60
N VAL A 103 3.04 5.13 1.57
CA VAL A 103 2.48 4.19 0.58
C VAL A 103 3.61 3.36 -0.07
N PRO A 104 3.55 2.02 -0.08
CA PRO A 104 4.67 1.16 -0.45
C PRO A 104 5.24 1.42 -1.85
N LEU A 105 4.37 1.65 -2.84
CA LEU A 105 4.75 1.86 -4.23
C LEU A 105 4.24 3.21 -4.73
N ARG A 106 5.08 3.99 -5.40
CA ARG A 106 4.69 5.24 -6.04
C ARG A 106 4.96 5.19 -7.54
N VAL A 107 3.92 5.34 -8.35
CA VAL A 107 4.04 5.48 -9.80
C VAL A 107 4.01 6.96 -10.15
N VAL A 108 5.12 7.49 -10.67
CA VAL A 108 5.24 8.88 -11.10
C VAL A 108 5.02 8.97 -12.60
N VAL A 109 4.02 9.77 -13.00
CA VAL A 109 3.68 10.02 -14.40
C VAL A 109 4.09 11.45 -14.73
N GLY A 110 5.17 11.60 -15.49
CA GLY A 110 5.71 12.90 -15.87
C GLY A 110 5.99 12.97 -17.36
N GLN A 111 5.74 14.14 -17.96
CA GLN A 111 5.85 14.37 -19.40
C GLN A 111 7.17 13.87 -20.00
N LYS A 112 8.29 14.14 -19.32
CA LYS A 112 9.65 13.80 -19.79
C LYS A 112 9.85 12.31 -20.04
N ASN A 113 9.27 11.44 -19.20
CA ASN A 113 9.38 10.00 -19.36
C ASN A 113 8.26 9.47 -20.26
N LEU A 114 7.09 10.10 -20.20
CA LEU A 114 5.92 9.69 -20.95
C LEU A 114 6.10 9.84 -22.47
N VAL A 115 6.82 10.87 -22.94
CA VAL A 115 7.17 11.02 -24.37
C VAL A 115 8.03 9.85 -24.90
N HIS A 116 8.67 9.09 -24.00
CA HIS A 116 9.43 7.88 -24.33
C HIS A 116 8.64 6.59 -24.03
N GLY A 117 7.34 6.70 -23.74
CA GLY A 117 6.47 5.58 -23.37
C GLY A 117 6.82 4.96 -22.02
N LYS A 118 7.37 5.75 -21.08
CA LYS A 118 7.85 5.25 -19.78
C LYS A 118 7.24 5.99 -18.59
N VAL A 119 7.15 5.28 -17.48
CA VAL A 119 6.77 5.80 -16.15
C VAL A 119 7.78 5.35 -15.11
N GLU A 120 7.88 6.09 -14.01
CA GLU A 120 8.80 5.79 -12.93
C GLU A 120 8.07 5.09 -11.78
N LEU A 121 8.61 3.98 -11.30
CA LEU A 121 8.16 3.28 -10.11
C LEU A 121 9.19 3.47 -9.00
N LYS A 122 8.76 4.04 -7.88
CA LYS A 122 9.52 4.15 -6.64
C LYS A 122 9.05 3.13 -5.63
N ILE A 123 9.99 2.45 -4.98
CA ILE A 123 9.73 1.58 -3.82
C ILE A 123 10.02 2.36 -2.54
N ARG A 124 9.01 2.59 -1.70
CA ARG A 124 9.12 3.42 -0.48
C ARG A 124 10.12 2.88 0.52
N LYS A 125 10.17 1.55 0.68
CA LYS A 125 11.03 0.85 1.64
C LYS A 125 12.53 0.98 1.33
N THR A 126 12.90 0.94 0.06
CA THR A 126 14.32 0.94 -0.37
C THR A 126 14.77 2.28 -0.93
N GLY A 127 13.82 3.15 -1.33
CA GLY A 127 14.11 4.36 -2.08
C GLY A 127 14.52 4.12 -3.53
N GLU A 128 14.47 2.87 -4.02
CA GLU A 128 14.84 2.54 -5.39
C GLU A 128 13.80 3.10 -6.37
N ASN A 129 14.28 3.74 -7.43
CA ASN A 129 13.47 4.22 -8.55
C ASN A 129 13.88 3.51 -9.83
N LYS A 130 12.90 2.97 -10.56
CA LYS A 130 13.10 2.33 -11.86
C LYS A 130 12.11 2.85 -12.89
N LEU A 131 12.58 2.96 -14.13
CA LEU A 131 11.72 3.30 -15.27
C LEU A 131 11.21 2.01 -15.91
N TYR A 132 9.90 1.94 -16.11
CA TYR A 132 9.24 0.85 -16.82
C TYR A 132 8.50 1.39 -18.04
N ALA A 133 8.27 0.53 -19.03
CA ALA A 133 7.35 0.85 -20.11
C ALA A 133 5.94 1.06 -19.55
N LEU A 134 5.18 1.98 -20.13
CA LEU A 134 3.83 2.30 -19.70
C LEU A 134 2.93 1.06 -19.70
N GLU A 135 3.10 0.16 -20.67
CA GLU A 135 2.29 -1.06 -20.78
C GLU A 135 2.65 -2.13 -19.75
N GLU A 136 3.87 -2.08 -19.19
CA GLU A 136 4.37 -3.09 -18.26
C GLU A 136 4.12 -2.71 -16.79
N ILE A 137 3.84 -1.44 -16.49
CA ILE A 137 3.83 -0.93 -15.11
C ILE A 137 2.84 -1.67 -14.20
N VAL A 138 1.63 -1.97 -14.70
CA VAL A 138 0.59 -2.66 -13.92
C VAL A 138 1.04 -4.07 -13.56
N GLN A 139 1.62 -4.80 -14.53
CA GLN A 139 2.15 -6.14 -14.31
C GLN A 139 3.31 -6.13 -13.31
N GLN A 140 4.23 -5.17 -13.43
CA GLN A 140 5.36 -5.04 -12.51
C GLN A 140 4.91 -4.75 -11.08
N VAL A 141 3.97 -3.83 -10.92
CA VAL A 141 3.38 -3.51 -9.61
C VAL A 141 2.71 -4.75 -9.00
N LYS A 142 1.91 -5.47 -9.79
CA LYS A 142 1.25 -6.70 -9.34
C LYS A 142 2.25 -7.76 -8.88
N GLN A 143 3.32 -7.99 -9.65
CA GLN A 143 4.39 -8.92 -9.27
C GLN A 143 5.05 -8.55 -7.95
N ILE A 144 5.33 -7.27 -7.71
CA ILE A 144 5.94 -6.81 -6.46
C ILE A 144 4.97 -7.00 -5.28
N ILE A 145 3.70 -6.68 -5.47
CA ILE A 145 2.65 -6.90 -4.45
C ILE A 145 2.53 -8.38 -4.11
N ASP A 146 2.41 -9.24 -5.12
CA ASP A 146 2.29 -10.68 -4.95
C ASP A 146 3.51 -11.26 -4.21
N GLN A 147 4.72 -10.81 -4.56
CA GLN A 147 5.94 -11.22 -3.87
C GLN A 147 5.92 -10.81 -2.39
N GLU A 148 5.65 -9.54 -2.07
CA GLU A 148 5.65 -9.06 -0.68
C GLU A 148 4.54 -9.71 0.16
N LEU A 149 3.41 -10.09 -0.44
CA LEU A 149 2.31 -10.78 0.26
C LEU A 149 2.56 -12.29 0.41
N GLN A 150 3.22 -12.94 -0.55
CA GLN A 150 3.56 -14.37 -0.48
C GLN A 150 4.64 -14.69 0.56
N TYR A 151 5.52 -13.74 0.89
CA TYR A 151 6.55 -13.91 1.93
C TYR A 151 6.02 -13.75 3.37
N SER A 152 4.69 -13.64 3.57
CA SER A 152 4.08 -13.53 4.91
C SER A 152 3.70 -14.88 5.55
N GLU A 153 4.19 -16.02 5.02
CA GLU A 153 4.13 -17.35 5.66
C GLU A 153 5.48 -17.84 6.21
#